data_AF-A0A8S2YY92-F1
#
_entry.id   AF-A0A8S2YY92-F1
#
_cell.length_a   1.000
_cell.length_b   1.000
_cell.length_c   1.000
_cell.angle_alpha   90.00
_cell.angle_beta   90.00
_cell.angle_gamma   90.00
#
_symmetry.space_group_name_H-M   'P 1'
#
loop_
_entity.id
_entity.type
_entity.pdbx_description
1 polymer ?
#
loop_
_entity_poly.entity_id
_entity_poly.type
_entity_poly.pdbx_seq_one_letter_code
_entity_poly.pdbx_strand_id
1 'polypeptide(L)' 'RDVPNSFDWRNYGAVTPVKDQGSVGTCWAFSAVQNVEGQWFMKSKALAELSVEQIVDCDDMQ' A
#
# COMPACT_ATOMS: atom_id res chain seq x y z
N ARG A 1 -13.24 -15.72 -17.37
CA ARG A 1 -13.38 -14.35 -16.82
C ARG A 1 -12.76 -13.43 -17.84
N ASP A 2 -13.52 -12.50 -18.41
CA ASP A 2 -12.95 -11.42 -19.22
C ASP A 2 -12.20 -10.45 -18.30
N VAL A 3 -10.94 -10.20 -18.63
CA VAL A 3 -10.07 -9.23 -17.94
C VAL A 3 -9.69 -8.18 -18.97
N PRO A 4 -9.74 -6.88 -18.64
CA PRO A 4 -9.40 -5.83 -19.60
C PRO A 4 -7.92 -5.90 -19.99
N ASN A 5 -7.61 -5.42 -21.20
CA ASN A 5 -6.22 -5.32 -21.70
C ASN A 5 -5.34 -4.39 -20.85
N SER A 6 -5.95 -3.44 -20.13
CA SER A 6 -5.27 -2.54 -19.21
C SER A 6 -6.17 -2.23 -18.01
N PHE A 7 -5.54 -2.09 -16.85
CA PHE A 7 -6.22 -1.73 -15.61
C PHE A 7 -5.26 -1.01 -14.68
N ASP A 8 -5.69 0.09 -14.08
CA ASP A 8 -4.86 0.92 -13.20
C ASP A 8 -5.67 1.42 -12.00
N TRP A 9 -5.31 0.95 -10.80
CA TRP A 9 -5.96 1.31 -9.53
C TRP A 9 -5.90 2.81 -9.20
N ARG A 10 -4.93 3.54 -9.74
CA ARG A 10 -4.80 4.99 -9.53
C ARG A 10 -5.99 5.76 -10.12
N ASN A 11 -6.52 5.28 -11.24
CA ASN A 11 -7.71 5.87 -11.89
C ASN A 11 -8.99 5.75 -11.05
N TYR A 12 -8.95 4.95 -9.98
CA TYR A 12 -10.10 4.69 -9.11
C TYR A 12 -9.91 5.25 -7.69
N GLY A 13 -8.82 5.99 -7.42
CA GLY A 13 -8.54 6.56 -6.10
C GLY A 13 -8.10 5.52 -5.05
N ALA A 14 -7.70 4.32 -5.47
CA ALA A 14 -7.33 3.21 -4.59
C ALA A 14 -5.84 3.18 -4.21
N VAL A 15 -5.10 4.26 -4.49
CA VAL A 15 -3.64 4.33 -4.32
C VAL A 15 -3.32 5.66 -3.63
N THR A 16 -2.60 5.60 -2.52
CA THR A 16 -2.10 6.78 -1.80
C THR A 16 -0.99 7.48 -2.59
N PRO A 17 -0.60 8.71 -2.22
CA PRO A 17 0.61 9.33 -2.75
C PRO A 17 1.85 8.43 -2.59
N VAL A 18 2.81 8.61 -3.49
CA VAL A 18 4.11 7.93 -3.41
C VAL A 18 4.82 8.35 -2.12
N LYS A 19 5.36 7.37 -1.39
CA LYS A 19 6.12 7.57 -0.15
C LYS A 19 7.63 7.41 -0.41
N ASP A 20 8.46 7.92 0.48
CA ASP A 20 9.94 7.80 0.43
C ASP A 20 10.45 6.95 1.60
N GLN A 21 11.12 5.84 1.31
CA GLN A 21 11.70 4.93 2.30
C GLN A 21 13.13 5.31 2.73
N GLY A 22 13.72 6.32 2.08
CA GLY A 22 15.11 6.70 2.26
C GLY A 22 16.08 5.58 1.88
N SER A 23 17.18 5.47 2.61
CA SER A 23 18.26 4.51 2.34
C SER A 23 18.19 3.23 3.16
N VAL A 24 17.08 3.02 3.89
CA VAL A 24 16.89 1.85 4.75
C VAL A 24 16.13 0.77 3.97
N GLY A 25 16.49 -0.50 4.17
CA GLY A 25 15.91 -1.67 3.50
C GLY A 25 14.48 -2.01 3.93
N THR A 26 13.58 -1.02 4.01
CA THR A 26 12.19 -1.15 4.48
C THR A 26 11.19 -1.35 3.34
N CYS A 27 11.64 -1.56 2.09
CA CYS A 27 10.77 -1.69 0.92
C CYS A 27 9.68 -2.77 1.07
N TRP A 28 9.97 -3.84 1.82
CA TRP A 28 9.01 -4.89 2.14
C TRP A 28 7.81 -4.36 2.93
N ALA A 29 8.03 -3.47 3.91
CA ALA A 29 6.99 -2.85 4.72
C ALA A 29 6.15 -1.89 3.88
N PHE A 30 6.79 -1.09 3.02
CA PHE A 30 6.10 -0.20 2.08
C PHE A 30 5.18 -1.00 1.13
N SER A 31 5.68 -2.10 0.58
CA SER A 31 4.89 -2.98 -0.31
C SER A 31 3.67 -3.57 0.40
N ALA A 32 3.83 -4.03 1.65
CA ALA A 32 2.74 -4.61 2.41
C ALA A 32 1.67 -3.56 2.77
N VAL A 33 2.10 -2.41 3.31
CA VAL A 33 1.21 -1.33 3.73
C VAL A 33 0.39 -0.79 2.57
N GLN A 34 1.03 -0.47 1.43
CA GLN A 34 0.32 0.07 0.27
C GLN A 34 -0.70 -0.92 -0.32
N ASN A 35 -0.44 -2.22 -0.24
CA ASN A 35 -1.43 -3.23 -0.62
C ASN A 35 -2.65 -3.19 0.29
N VAL A 36 -2.43 -3.12 1.62
CA VAL A 36 -3.51 -3.05 2.62
C VAL A 36 -4.33 -1.77 2.47
N GLU A 37 -3.69 -0.62 2.22
CA GLU A 37 -4.37 0.65 1.92
C GLU A 37 -5.32 0.51 0.73
N GLY A 38 -4.86 -0.13 -0.36
CA GLY A 38 -5.69 -0.40 -1.54
C GLY A 38 -6.84 -1.37 -1.28
N GLN A 39 -6.60 -2.46 -0.54
CA GLN A 39 -7.66 -3.40 -0.13
C GLN A 39 -8.69 -2.72 0.79
N TRP A 40 -8.23 -1.88 1.70
CA TRP A 40 -9.10 -1.09 2.57
C TRP A 40 -9.99 -0.17 1.75
N PHE A 41 -9.42 0.58 0.78
CA PHE A 41 -10.21 1.40 -0.13
C PHE A 41 -11.27 0.59 -0.88
N MET A 42 -10.92 -0.62 -1.35
CA MET A 42 -11.87 -1.49 -2.04
C MET A 42 -13.07 -1.86 -1.17
N LYS A 43 -12.83 -2.10 0.12
CA LYS A 43 -13.85 -2.49 1.11
C LYS A 43 -14.65 -1.31 1.65
N SER A 44 -13.99 -0.21 2.02
CA SER A 44 -14.57 0.90 2.78
C SER A 44 -14.94 2.11 1.92
N LYS A 45 -14.38 2.21 0.70
CA LYS A 45 -14.42 3.41 -0.17
C LYS A 45 -13.77 4.65 0.45
N ALA A 46 -13.01 4.49 1.52
CA ALA A 46 -12.19 5.52 2.12
C ALA A 46 -10.72 5.18 1.93
N LEU A 47 -9.94 6.12 1.38
CA LEU A 47 -8.49 5.96 1.27
C LEU A 47 -7.88 6.33 2.60
N ALA A 48 -7.26 5.35 3.26
CA ALA A 48 -6.56 5.54 4.51
C ALA A 48 -5.06 5.49 4.24
N GLU A 49 -4.32 6.42 4.83
CA GLU A 49 -2.87 6.38 4.84
C GLU A 49 -2.41 5.74 6.16
N LEU A 50 -1.71 4.63 6.07
CA LEU A 50 -1.29 3.81 7.20
C LEU A 50 0.19 4.07 7.56
N SER A 51 0.55 3.76 8.80
CA SER A 51 1.91 3.91 9.30
C SER A 51 2.79 2.75 8.83
N VAL A 52 3.82 3.08 8.05
CA VAL A 52 4.82 2.09 7.65
C VAL A 52 5.78 1.81 8.80
N GLU A 53 6.15 2.84 9.55
CA GLU A 53 7.03 2.75 10.71
C GLU A 53 6.48 1.78 11.77
N GLN A 54 5.16 1.72 11.98
CA GLN A 54 4.57 0.72 12.87
C GLN A 54 4.94 -0.71 12.45
N ILE A 55 4.89 -1.01 11.15
CA ILE A 55 5.25 -2.35 10.64
C ILE A 55 6.75 -2.57 10.77
N VAL A 56 7.57 -1.56 10.48
CA VAL A 56 9.04 -1.65 10.63
C VAL A 56 9.45 -1.89 12.09
N ASP A 57 8.79 -1.22 13.04
CA ASP A 57 9.14 -1.27 14.45
C ASP A 57 8.60 -2.53 15.16
N CYS A 58 7.47 -3.08 14.69
CA CYS A 58 6.74 -4.15 15.39
C CYS A 58 6.82 -5.53 14.72
N ASP A 59 7.12 -5.59 13.41
CA ASP A 59 7.38 -6.85 12.74
C ASP A 59 8.84 -7.23 12.99
N ASP A 60 9.05 -8.03 14.05
CA ASP A 60 10.33 -8.57 14.44
C ASP A 60 10.86 -9.52 13.35
N MET A 61 11.44 -8.96 12.28
CA MET A 61 12.43 -9.67 11.48
C MET A 61 13.77 -9.65 12.23
N GLN A 62 13.84 -10.44 13.30
CA GLN A 62 15.10 -10.93 13.86
C GLN A 62 15.47 -12.28 13.21
#